data_AF-A0A914RRL2-F1
#
_entry.id   AF-A0A914RRL2-F1
#
_cell.length_a   1.000
_cell.length_b   1.000
_cell.length_c   1.000
_cell.angle_alpha   90.00
_cell.angle_beta   90.00
_cell.angle_gamma   90.00
#
_symmetry.space_group_name_H-M   'P 1'
#
loop_
_entity.id
_entity.type
_entity.pdbx_description
1 polymer ?
#
loop_
_entity_poly.entity_id
_entity_poly.type
_entity_poly.pdbx_seq_one_letter_code
_entity_poly.pdbx_strand_id
1 'polypeptide(L)' 'MIVEAPEALRVWLTKEMAPICDAEPAALAKYVLALLRKDKPEPELMEFCIEQLDVFLQT' A
#
# COMPACT_ATOMS: atom_id res chain seq x y z
N MET A 1 -8.50 9.76 -4.32
CA MET A 1 -9.27 9.12 -3.23
C MET A 1 -8.80 9.69 -1.89
N ILE A 2 -9.68 10.22 -1.05
CA ILE A 2 -9.31 10.73 0.28
C ILE A 2 -9.36 9.54 1.23
N VAL A 3 -8.20 9.05 1.68
CA VAL A 3 -8.15 8.05 2.76
C VAL A 3 -8.46 8.78 4.06
N GLU A 4 -9.67 8.61 4.59
CA GLU A 4 -10.13 9.30 5.80
C GLU A 4 -9.29 8.95 7.04
N ALA A 5 -8.72 7.73 7.08
CA ALA A 5 -7.92 7.24 8.20
C ALA A 5 -6.62 6.56 7.73
N PRO A 6 -5.58 7.32 7.35
CA PRO A 6 -4.33 6.77 6.84
C PRO A 6 -3.58 5.94 7.90
N GLU A 7 -3.66 6.30 9.18
CA GLU A 7 -3.05 5.52 10.26
C GLU A 7 -3.77 4.19 10.50
N ALA A 8 -5.10 4.16 10.42
CA ALA A 8 -5.86 2.91 10.54
C ALA A 8 -5.54 1.96 9.39
N LEU A 9 -5.44 2.49 8.17
CA LEU A 9 -5.04 1.73 6.99
C LEU A 9 -3.61 1.19 7.12
N ARG A 10 -2.68 2.00 7.64
CA ARG A 10 -1.30 1.57 7.91
C ARG A 10 -1.25 0.40 8.89
N VAL A 11 -1.95 0.51 10.02
CA VAL A 11 -2.00 -0.55 11.05
C VAL A 11 -2.59 -1.84 10.48
N TRP A 12 -3.67 -1.73 9.70
CA TRP A 12 -4.30 -2.87 9.04
C TRP A 12 -3.36 -3.54 8.03
N LEU A 13 -2.72 -2.76 7.15
CA LEU A 13 -1.74 -3.25 6.18
C LEU A 13 -0.58 -3.98 6.87
N THR A 14 0.03 -3.37 7.89
CA THR A 14 1.12 -3.99 8.65
C THR A 14 0.69 -5.32 9.28
N LYS A 15 -0.55 -5.43 9.77
CA LYS A 15 -1.08 -6.66 10.39
C LYS A 15 -1.37 -7.76 9.37
N GLU A 16 -2.00 -7.42 8.24
CA GLU A 16 -2.32 -8.38 7.18
C GLU A 16 -1.08 -8.83 6.40
N MET A 17 -0.06 -7.97 6.29
CA MET A 17 1.17 -8.30 5.55
C MET A 17 2.18 -9.09 6.40
N ALA A 18 2.12 -8.99 7.73
CA ALA A 18 2.99 -9.75 8.65
C ALA A 18 3.03 -11.28 8.40
N PRO A 19 1.92 -11.97 8.06
CA PRO A 19 1.96 -13.39 7.72
C PRO A 19 2.34 -13.71 6.27
N ILE A 20 2.39 -12.72 5.37
CA ILE A 20 2.51 -12.94 3.91
C ILE A 20 3.87 -12.47 3.37
N CYS A 21 4.53 -11.53 4.05
CA CYS A 21 5.77 -10.91 3.58
C CYS A 21 6.81 -10.87 4.71
N ASP A 22 8.01 -11.41 4.45
CA ASP A 22 9.18 -11.28 5.34
C ASP A 22 9.80 -9.86 5.30
N ALA A 23 9.37 -9.00 4.37
CA ALA A 23 9.80 -7.61 4.33
C ALA A 23 9.22 -6.82 5.50
N GLU A 24 9.92 -5.77 5.93
CA GLU A 24 9.47 -4.88 7.02
C GLU A 24 8.03 -4.39 6.77
N PRO A 25 7.02 -4.87 7.53
CA PRO A 25 5.61 -4.58 7.24
C PRO A 25 5.26 -3.10 7.42
N ALA A 26 6.09 -2.38 8.18
CA ALA A 26 6.00 -0.94 8.36
C ALA A 26 6.49 -0.13 7.13
N ALA A 27 7.48 -0.65 6.40
CA ALA A 27 8.00 -0.03 5.19
C ALA A 27 7.00 -0.18 4.03
N LEU A 28 6.45 -1.39 3.86
CA LEU A 28 5.41 -1.69 2.88
C LEU A 28 4.14 -0.86 3.11
N ALA A 29 3.68 -0.74 4.36
CA ALA A 29 2.51 0.08 4.68
C ALA A 29 2.74 1.59 4.40
N LYS A 30 3.94 2.13 4.67
CA LYS A 30 4.31 3.50 4.29
C LYS A 30 4.31 3.68 2.77
N TYR A 31 4.79 2.68 2.04
CA TYR A 31 4.81 2.71 0.58
C TYR A 31 3.40 2.76 0.00
N VAL A 32 2.49 1.87 0.43
CA VAL A 32 1.08 1.87 -0.01
C VAL A 32 0.40 3.21 0.26
N LEU A 33 0.60 3.81 1.44
CA LEU A 33 0.08 5.15 1.74
C LEU A 33 0.62 6.22 0.78
N ALA A 34 1.87 6.12 0.35
CA ALA A 34 2.45 7.04 -0.63
C ALA A 34 1.83 6.84 -2.03
N LEU A 35 1.51 5.60 -2.41
CA LEU A 35 0.82 5.30 -3.67
C LEU A 35 -0.60 5.88 -3.67
N LEU A 36 -1.35 5.72 -2.59
CA LEU A 36 -2.72 6.22 -2.44
C LEU A 36 -2.83 7.76 -2.41
N ARG A 37 -1.72 8.46 -2.15
CA ARG A 37 -1.65 9.94 -2.25
C ARG A 37 -1.62 10.44 -3.70
N LYS A 38 -1.50 9.55 -4.70
CA LYS A 38 -1.58 9.95 -6.11
C LYS A 38 -3.00 10.42 -6.42
N ASP A 39 -3.09 11.59 -7.04
CA ASP A 39 -4.35 12.13 -7.54
C ASP A 39 -4.66 11.49 -8.89
N LYS A 40 -5.22 10.29 -8.84
CA LYS A 40 -5.63 9.48 -9.98
C LYS A 40 -7.08 9.04 -9.83
N PRO A 41 -7.81 8.82 -10.93
CA PRO A 41 -9.08 8.11 -10.91
C PRO A 41 -8.94 6.75 -10.23
N GLU A 42 -9.96 6.32 -9.51
CA GLU A 42 -9.99 5.03 -8.79
C GLU A 42 -9.49 3.83 -9.62
N PRO A 43 -9.93 3.61 -10.88
CA PRO A 43 -9.45 2.47 -11.67
C PRO A 43 -7.95 2.55 -11.97
N GLU A 44 -7.44 3.73 -12.34
CA GLU A 44 -6.01 3.93 -12.60
C GLU A 44 -5.17 3.85 -11.33
N LEU A 45 -5.70 4.32 -10.19
CA LEU A 45 -5.00 4.28 -8.91
C LEU A 45 -4.84 2.83 -8.44
N MET A 46 -5.88 2.01 -8.61
CA MET A 46 -5.84 0.59 -8.28
C MET A 46 -4.81 -0.16 -9.13
N GLU A 47 -4.84 0.04 -10.46
CA GLU A 47 -3.90 -0.57 -11.38
C GLU A 47 -2.45 -0.14 -11.07
N PHE A 48 -2.24 1.15 -10.83
CA PHE A 48 -0.96 1.69 -10.39
C PHE A 48 -0.48 1.09 -9.05
N CYS A 49 -1.38 0.96 -8.06
CA CYS A 49 -1.02 0.34 -6.78
C CYS A 49 -0.60 -1.12 -6.95
N ILE A 50 -1.26 -1.88 -7.82
CA ILE A 50 -0.94 -3.27 -8.11
C ILE A 50 0.43 -3.38 -8.78
N GLU A 51 0.69 -2.62 -9.84
CA GLU A 51 1.99 -2.62 -10.54
C GLU A 51 3.15 -2.27 -9.59
N GLN A 52 2.96 -1.24 -8.77
CA GLN A 52 3.98 -0.76 -7.84
C GLN A 52 4.22 -1.76 -6.70
N LEU A 53 3.16 -2.40 -6.19
CA LEU A 53 3.28 -3.46 -5.20
C LEU A 53 3.96 -4.71 -5.76
N ASP A 54 3.65 -5.09 -7.00
CA ASP A 54 4.28 -6.23 -7.67
C ASP A 54 5.80 -6.01 -7.84
N VAL A 55 6.21 -4.82 -8.31
CA VAL A 55 7.64 -4.45 -8.38
C VAL A 55 8.31 -4.45 -7.01
N PHE A 56 7.63 -3.98 -5.96
CA PHE A 56 8.18 -3.95 -4.61
C PHE A 56 8.32 -5.35 -3.99
N LEU A 57 7.40 -6.28 -4.32
CA LEU A 57 7.37 -7.64 -3.77
C LEU A 57 8.20 -8.64 -4.59
N GLN A 58 8.58 -8.32 -5.82
CA GLN A 58 9.40 -9.18 -6.69
C GLN A 58 10.91 -9.18 -6.35
N THR A 59 11.35 -8.57 -5.25
CA THR A 59 12.74 -8.62 -4.74
C THR A 59 13.00 -9.68 -3.70
#